data_AF-A0A2R4LY65-F1
#
_entry.id   AF-A0A2R4LY65-F1
#
_cell.length_a   1.000
_cell.length_b   1.000
_cell.length_c   1.000
_cell.angle_alpha   90.00
_cell.angle_beta   90.00
_cell.angle_gamma   90.00
#
_symmetry.space_group_name_H-M   'P 1'
#
loop_
_entity.id
_entity.type
_entity.pdbx_description
1 polymer ?
#
loop_
_entity_poly.entity_id
_entity_poly.type
_entity_poly.pdbx_seq_one_letter_code
_entity_poly.pdbx_strand_id
1 'polypeptide(L)'
;MQRQGDPQEVALLRAGAEVLSHHTSPPGAMAPMYLPVWPVAAAETPLHVSALYVRVTDHEMSVFLPQLAAGSKQDVARLSTLRAQSDPPILSRACAQGWPQDWPHGWSEDWVETVTRASWLSFGAFAEAIAKAAEGRGRKVIRRQFAARSDLPGVGAAHCFDLPFQFGNPADWHDAPMLNGWSSQAFEALSQEMRADLAAFVLNTSQPLNRRIGTPLPTECHIL
;
A
#
# COMPACT_ATOMS: atom_id res chain seq x y z
N MET A 1 14.66 15.82 29.35
CA MET A 1 15.82 14.91 29.30
C MET A 1 16.02 14.52 27.84
N GLN A 2 16.94 15.19 27.13
CA GLN A 2 17.22 14.89 25.72
C GLN A 2 18.00 13.57 25.66
N ARG A 3 17.44 12.53 25.03
CA ARG A 3 18.19 11.32 24.71
C ARG A 3 19.13 11.68 23.57
N GLN A 4 20.43 11.80 23.85
CA GLN A 4 21.45 11.80 22.80
C GLN A 4 21.39 10.42 22.14
N GLY A 5 21.05 10.38 20.85
CA GLY A 5 21.05 9.14 20.06
C GLY A 5 22.42 8.49 20.09
N ASP A 6 22.45 7.15 20.03
CA ASP A 6 23.68 6.38 20.08
C ASP A 6 24.65 6.87 18.98
N PRO A 7 25.92 7.21 19.30
CA PRO A 7 26.91 7.63 18.32
C PRO A 7 27.03 6.70 17.11
N GLN A 8 26.77 5.40 17.27
CA GLN A 8 26.75 4.45 16.15
C GLN A 8 25.52 4.61 15.25
N GLU A 9 24.37 4.90 15.83
CA GLU A 9 23.12 5.13 15.11
C GLU A 9 23.20 6.43 14.29
N VAL A 10 23.78 7.48 14.87
CA VAL A 10 24.06 8.75 14.16
C VAL A 10 25.09 8.56 13.03
N ALA A 11 26.08 7.69 13.22
CA ALA A 11 27.07 7.37 12.19
C ALA A 11 26.47 6.56 11.03
N LEU A 12 25.62 5.57 11.32
CA LEU A 12 24.91 4.78 10.31
C LEU A 12 23.94 5.64 9.49
N LEU A 13 23.21 6.55 10.14
CA LEU A 13 22.31 7.49 9.45
C LEU A 13 23.07 8.43 8.51
N ARG A 14 24.25 8.92 8.92
CA ARG A 14 25.11 9.75 8.05
C ARG A 14 25.67 8.97 6.88
N ALA A 15 26.16 7.75 7.11
CA ALA A 15 26.68 6.90 6.05
C ALA A 15 25.58 6.57 5.01
N GLY A 16 24.35 6.28 5.47
CA GLY A 16 23.20 6.11 4.58
C GLY A 16 22.86 7.37 3.78
N ALA A 17 22.89 8.54 4.41
CA ALA A 17 22.65 9.82 3.73
C ALA A 17 23.75 10.18 2.72
N GLU A 18 25.01 9.85 2.99
CA GLU A 18 26.14 10.09 2.10
C GLU A 18 26.08 9.18 0.86
N VAL A 19 25.79 7.90 1.04
CA VAL A 19 25.54 6.96 -0.06
C VAL A 19 24.36 7.42 -0.94
N LEU A 20 23.28 7.91 -0.32
CA LEU A 20 22.14 8.51 -1.02
C LEU A 20 22.52 9.74 -1.83
N SER A 21 23.40 10.60 -1.29
CA SER A 21 23.81 11.83 -1.94
C SER A 21 24.63 11.60 -3.21
N HIS A 22 25.25 10.43 -3.34
CA HIS A 22 26.06 10.04 -4.50
C HIS A 22 25.30 9.14 -5.48
N HIS A 23 24.08 8.70 -5.15
CA HIS A 23 23.24 7.96 -6.08
C HIS A 23 22.60 8.90 -7.11
N THR A 24 23.15 8.95 -8.31
CA THR A 24 22.49 9.55 -9.46
C THR A 24 21.40 8.61 -9.97
N SER A 25 20.17 8.81 -9.50
CA SER A 25 18.98 8.19 -10.09
C SER A 25 18.66 8.85 -11.44
N PRO A 26 18.28 8.07 -12.48
CA PRO A 26 17.75 8.65 -13.71
C PRO A 26 16.62 9.65 -13.39
N PRO A 27 16.48 10.76 -14.14
CA PRO A 27 15.36 11.67 -13.95
C PRO A 27 14.03 10.91 -13.98
N GLY A 28 13.26 10.97 -12.90
CA GLY A 28 11.97 10.28 -12.76
C GLY A 28 12.04 8.84 -12.23
N ALA A 29 13.23 8.30 -11.96
CA ALA A 29 13.35 7.01 -11.28
C ALA A 29 12.83 7.11 -9.84
N MET A 30 12.08 6.12 -9.39
CA MET A 30 11.71 5.98 -7.98
C MET A 30 13.00 5.79 -7.17
N ALA A 31 13.10 6.45 -6.02
CA ALA A 31 14.19 6.18 -5.09
C ALA A 31 14.20 4.68 -4.75
N PRO A 32 15.37 4.05 -4.60
CA PRO A 32 15.44 2.65 -4.20
C PRO A 32 14.68 2.48 -2.88
N MET A 33 13.67 1.60 -2.90
CA MET A 33 12.98 1.18 -1.69
C MET A 33 13.97 0.41 -0.84
N TYR A 34 14.16 0.83 0.42
CA TYR A 34 15.02 0.12 1.38
C TYR A 34 14.40 -1.17 1.92
N LEU A 35 13.14 -1.44 1.55
CA LEU A 35 12.48 -2.70 1.80
C LEU A 35 12.89 -3.72 0.72
N PRO A 36 13.19 -4.97 1.07
CA PRO A 36 13.42 -6.01 0.08
C PRO A 36 12.15 -6.20 -0.76
N VAL A 37 12.14 -5.65 -1.97
CA VAL A 37 11.10 -5.92 -2.95
C VAL A 37 11.45 -7.24 -3.63
N TRP A 38 10.62 -8.26 -3.42
CA TRP A 38 10.83 -9.53 -4.10
C TRP A 38 10.56 -9.40 -5.60
N PRO A 39 11.47 -9.89 -6.47
CA PRO A 39 11.20 -9.87 -7.89
C PRO A 39 10.03 -10.79 -8.21
N VAL A 40 9.18 -10.39 -9.16
CA VAL A 40 8.04 -11.21 -9.63
C VAL A 40 8.47 -12.63 -10.02
N ALA A 41 9.65 -12.78 -10.62
CA ALA A 41 10.23 -14.08 -10.97
C ALA A 41 10.43 -15.03 -9.77
N ALA A 42 10.59 -14.50 -8.55
CA ALA A 42 10.71 -15.31 -7.34
C ALA A 42 9.36 -15.88 -6.85
N ALA A 43 8.22 -15.45 -7.40
CA ALA A 43 6.90 -15.93 -7.00
C ALA A 43 6.68 -17.42 -7.31
N GLU A 44 7.42 -17.97 -8.27
CA GLU A 44 7.33 -19.39 -8.64
C GLU A 44 8.16 -20.32 -7.73
N THR A 45 9.01 -19.75 -6.86
CA THR A 45 9.77 -20.50 -5.86
C THR A 45 8.84 -21.42 -5.06
N PRO A 46 9.26 -22.65 -4.70
CA PRO A 46 8.40 -23.57 -3.98
C PRO A 46 7.80 -22.95 -2.72
N LEU A 47 6.46 -22.86 -2.70
CA LEU A 47 5.69 -22.41 -1.55
C LEU A 47 5.31 -23.63 -0.70
N HIS A 48 5.85 -23.69 0.52
CA HIS A 48 5.56 -24.74 1.49
C HIS A 48 4.36 -24.40 2.39
N VAL A 49 3.28 -23.88 1.79
CA VAL A 49 2.05 -23.49 2.50
C VAL A 49 0.84 -24.26 1.96
N SER A 50 -0.12 -24.56 2.84
CA SER A 50 -1.39 -25.21 2.48
C SER A 50 -2.44 -24.23 1.96
N ALA A 51 -2.37 -22.97 2.39
CA ALA A 51 -3.20 -21.86 1.97
C ALA A 51 -2.41 -20.55 2.07
N LEU A 52 -2.85 -19.52 1.35
CA LEU A 52 -2.21 -18.20 1.31
C LEU A 52 -3.24 -17.10 1.56
N TYR A 53 -2.86 -16.14 2.41
CA TYR A 53 -3.59 -14.89 2.62
C TYR A 53 -2.69 -13.74 2.14
N VAL A 54 -3.15 -12.99 1.16
CA VAL A 54 -2.42 -11.85 0.59
C VAL A 54 -3.25 -10.59 0.79
N ARG A 55 -2.64 -9.55 1.35
CA ARG A 55 -3.24 -8.23 1.47
C ARG A 55 -2.27 -7.18 0.94
N VAL A 56 -2.82 -6.24 0.19
CA VAL A 56 -2.12 -5.02 -0.27
C VAL A 56 -2.99 -3.82 0.09
N THR A 57 -2.39 -2.66 0.32
CA THR A 57 -3.09 -1.38 0.50
C THR A 57 -3.31 -0.70 -0.86
N ASP A 58 -4.32 0.17 -0.97
CA ASP A 58 -4.65 0.82 -2.26
C ASP A 58 -3.55 1.75 -2.77
N HIS A 59 -2.82 2.37 -1.85
CA HIS A 59 -1.90 3.45 -2.14
C HIS A 59 -0.52 3.16 -1.53
N GLU A 60 -0.05 1.91 -1.57
CA GLU A 60 1.22 1.45 -0.98
C GLU A 60 2.37 2.44 -1.17
N MET A 61 2.54 2.96 -2.39
CA MET A 61 3.66 3.84 -2.72
C MET A 61 3.46 5.33 -2.45
N SER A 62 2.30 5.77 -1.97
CA SER A 62 1.99 7.20 -1.80
C SER A 62 2.99 7.94 -0.90
N VAL A 63 3.45 7.29 0.18
CA VAL A 63 4.36 7.86 1.18
C VAL A 63 5.84 7.76 0.79
N PHE A 64 6.18 6.93 -0.20
CA PHE A 64 7.56 6.73 -0.67
C PHE A 64 7.89 7.57 -1.90
N LEU A 65 6.87 8.08 -2.59
CA LEU A 65 7.06 8.89 -3.77
C LEU A 65 7.39 10.33 -3.38
N PRO A 66 8.46 10.92 -3.96
CA PRO A 66 8.73 12.34 -3.74
C PRO A 66 7.58 13.16 -4.30
N GLN A 67 7.17 14.18 -3.54
CA GLN A 67 6.23 15.18 -4.03
C GLN A 67 6.95 16.05 -5.07
N LEU A 68 6.56 15.88 -6.32
CA LEU A 68 7.03 16.68 -7.44
C LEU A 68 5.95 17.72 -7.76
N ALA A 69 6.36 18.89 -8.25
CA ALA A 69 5.40 19.85 -8.76
C ALA A 69 4.63 19.22 -9.94
N ALA A 70 3.30 19.26 -9.87
CA ALA A 70 2.43 18.68 -10.89
C ALA A 70 2.77 19.26 -12.28
N GLY A 71 2.97 18.37 -13.26
CA GLY A 71 3.30 18.76 -14.63
C GLY A 71 4.75 19.24 -14.85
N SER A 72 5.60 19.18 -13.81
CA SER A 72 7.04 19.40 -13.99
C SER A 72 7.66 18.34 -14.91
N LYS A 73 8.82 18.66 -15.52
CA LYS A 73 9.53 17.71 -16.39
C LYS A 73 9.83 16.38 -15.69
N GLN A 74 10.18 16.43 -14.40
CA GLN A 74 10.47 15.24 -13.60
C GLN A 74 9.20 14.41 -13.34
N ASP A 75 8.07 15.07 -13.08
CA ASP A 75 6.79 14.41 -12.82
C ASP A 75 6.27 13.68 -14.09
N VAL A 76 6.30 14.38 -15.22
CA VAL A 76 5.94 13.80 -16.53
C VAL A 76 6.85 12.63 -16.91
N ALA A 77 8.17 12.78 -16.70
CA ALA A 77 9.13 11.72 -17.00
C ALA A 77 8.92 10.48 -16.11
N ARG A 78 8.63 10.67 -14.81
CA ARG A 78 8.30 9.58 -13.88
C ARG A 78 7.07 8.83 -14.34
N LEU A 79 5.97 9.53 -14.62
CA LEU A 79 4.73 8.89 -15.04
C LEU A 79 4.89 8.16 -16.38
N SER A 80 5.62 8.75 -17.33
CA SER A 80 5.96 8.09 -18.60
C SER A 80 6.76 6.80 -18.39
N THR A 81 7.74 6.82 -17.48
CA THR A 81 8.53 5.62 -17.13
C THR A 81 7.66 4.54 -16.50
N LEU A 82 6.79 4.91 -15.55
CA LEU A 82 5.87 3.99 -14.89
C LEU A 82 4.87 3.37 -15.88
N ARG A 83 4.37 4.14 -16.84
CA ARG A 83 3.51 3.64 -17.94
C ARG A 83 4.21 2.60 -18.79
N ALA A 84 5.50 2.76 -19.06
CA ALA A 84 6.28 1.79 -19.84
C ALA A 84 6.61 0.50 -19.06
N GLN A 85 6.69 0.57 -17.73
CA GLN A 85 7.15 -0.53 -16.88
C GLN A 85 6.03 -1.35 -16.22
N SER A 86 4.82 -0.81 -16.16
CA SER A 86 3.72 -1.42 -15.41
C SER A 86 2.39 -1.25 -16.12
N ASP A 87 1.55 -2.28 -16.03
CA ASP A 87 0.15 -2.24 -16.47
C ASP A 87 -0.75 -2.85 -15.38
N PRO A 88 -1.13 -2.07 -14.36
CA PRO A 88 -1.92 -2.58 -13.25
C PRO A 88 -3.36 -2.92 -13.68
N PRO A 89 -3.91 -4.09 -13.27
CA PRO A 89 -5.26 -4.51 -13.64
C PRO A 89 -6.38 -3.53 -13.26
N ILE A 90 -6.16 -2.70 -12.24
CA ILE A 90 -7.14 -1.71 -11.79
C ILE A 90 -7.25 -0.51 -12.75
N LEU A 91 -6.14 -0.12 -13.39
CA LEU A 91 -6.14 0.98 -14.37
C LEU A 91 -6.71 0.53 -15.72
N SER A 92 -6.43 -0.71 -16.15
CA SER A 92 -7.00 -1.24 -17.39
C SER A 92 -8.55 -1.32 -17.32
N ARG A 93 -9.13 -1.43 -16.12
CA ARG A 93 -10.59 -1.30 -15.89
C ARG A 93 -11.06 0.15 -15.76
N ALA A 94 -10.31 1.01 -15.07
CA ALA A 94 -10.65 2.43 -14.91
C ALA A 94 -10.68 3.19 -16.24
N CYS A 95 -9.75 2.92 -17.16
CA CYS A 95 -9.75 3.58 -18.48
C CYS A 95 -11.00 3.27 -19.32
N ALA A 96 -11.70 2.16 -19.06
CA ALA A 96 -12.94 1.80 -19.74
C ALA A 96 -14.19 2.47 -19.16
N GLN A 97 -14.12 2.99 -17.92
CA GLN A 97 -15.28 3.51 -17.17
C GLN A 97 -15.10 4.94 -16.63
N GLY A 98 -13.93 5.56 -16.87
CA GLY A 98 -13.52 6.81 -16.23
C GLY A 98 -12.78 6.56 -14.90
N TRP A 99 -12.02 7.55 -14.45
CA TRP A 99 -11.33 7.47 -13.15
C TRP A 99 -12.35 7.34 -12.01
N PRO A 100 -12.17 6.38 -11.08
CA PRO A 100 -13.07 6.21 -9.95
C PRO A 100 -13.22 7.51 -9.13
N GLN A 101 -14.44 7.89 -8.74
CA GLN A 101 -14.68 9.08 -7.90
C GLN A 101 -14.19 8.91 -6.46
N ASP A 102 -13.82 7.70 -6.06
CA ASP A 102 -13.44 7.36 -4.70
C ASP A 102 -11.97 7.63 -4.41
N TRP A 103 -11.18 8.36 -5.19
CA TRP A 103 -9.76 8.64 -4.86
C TRP A 103 -9.58 9.60 -3.68
N PRO A 104 -8.39 9.63 -3.02
CA PRO A 104 -8.13 10.58 -1.95
C PRO A 104 -8.36 12.02 -2.41
N HIS A 105 -9.07 12.80 -1.59
CA HIS A 105 -9.38 14.19 -1.90
C HIS A 105 -8.10 15.00 -2.15
N GLY A 106 -8.12 15.83 -3.19
CA GLY A 106 -7.01 16.71 -3.56
C GLY A 106 -5.92 16.06 -4.43
N TRP A 107 -6.06 14.79 -4.82
CA TRP A 107 -5.13 14.16 -5.75
C TRP A 107 -5.52 14.49 -7.20
N SER A 108 -4.53 14.85 -8.02
CA SER A 108 -4.71 14.96 -9.47
C SER A 108 -4.79 13.57 -10.12
N GLU A 109 -5.38 13.47 -11.31
CA GLU A 109 -5.43 12.21 -12.08
C GLU A 109 -4.02 11.65 -12.35
N ASP A 110 -3.07 12.49 -12.74
CA ASP A 110 -1.68 12.08 -12.96
C ASP A 110 -1.01 11.53 -11.68
N TRP A 111 -1.33 12.11 -10.51
CA TRP A 111 -0.82 11.62 -9.24
C TRP A 111 -1.46 10.30 -8.85
N VAL A 112 -2.77 10.15 -9.02
CA VAL A 112 -3.48 8.86 -8.85
C VAL A 112 -2.85 7.78 -9.73
N GLU A 113 -2.60 8.08 -11.01
CA GLU A 113 -1.97 7.13 -11.92
C GLU A 113 -0.55 6.76 -11.47
N THR A 114 0.24 7.77 -11.08
CA THR A 114 1.61 7.59 -10.57
C THR A 114 1.62 6.66 -9.37
N VAL A 115 0.80 6.94 -8.35
CA VAL A 115 0.72 6.12 -7.12
C VAL A 115 0.24 4.72 -7.45
N THR A 116 -0.77 4.56 -8.30
CA THR A 116 -1.33 3.25 -8.65
C THR A 116 -0.30 2.38 -9.36
N ARG A 117 0.40 2.93 -10.36
CA ARG A 117 1.44 2.21 -11.11
C ARG A 117 2.64 1.86 -10.23
N ALA A 118 3.09 2.82 -9.42
CA ALA A 118 4.19 2.59 -8.48
C ALA A 118 3.84 1.49 -7.46
N SER A 119 2.62 1.53 -6.89
CA SER A 119 2.13 0.55 -5.91
C SER A 119 2.04 -0.84 -6.52
N TRP A 120 1.57 -0.94 -7.76
CA TRP A 120 1.57 -2.21 -8.49
C TRP A 120 2.97 -2.74 -8.76
N LEU A 121 3.86 -1.91 -9.31
CA LEU A 121 5.21 -2.31 -9.65
C LEU A 121 6.00 -2.80 -8.42
N SER A 122 5.81 -2.14 -7.28
CA SER A 122 6.59 -2.40 -6.07
C SER A 122 5.98 -3.48 -5.17
N PHE A 123 4.65 -3.63 -5.14
CA PHE A 123 3.97 -4.54 -4.21
C PHE A 123 2.94 -5.44 -4.90
N GLY A 124 2.03 -4.84 -5.67
CA GLY A 124 0.88 -5.55 -6.25
C GLY A 124 1.25 -6.68 -7.21
N ALA A 125 2.25 -6.47 -8.07
CA ALA A 125 2.65 -7.44 -9.09
C ALA A 125 3.19 -8.73 -8.49
N PHE A 126 4.05 -8.63 -7.47
CA PHE A 126 4.57 -9.79 -6.76
C PHE A 126 3.46 -10.48 -5.96
N ALA A 127 2.64 -9.71 -5.23
CA ALA A 127 1.51 -10.21 -4.46
C ALA A 127 0.51 -11.03 -5.32
N GLU A 128 0.24 -10.57 -6.55
CA GLU A 128 -0.61 -11.31 -7.47
C GLU A 128 0.10 -12.52 -8.09
N ALA A 129 1.39 -12.41 -8.40
CA ALA A 129 2.16 -13.52 -8.95
C ALA A 129 2.28 -14.69 -7.97
N ILE A 130 2.57 -14.42 -6.69
CA ILE A 130 2.66 -15.46 -5.66
C ILE A 130 1.28 -16.10 -5.39
N ALA A 131 0.22 -15.30 -5.44
CA ALA A 131 -1.16 -15.78 -5.36
C ALA A 131 -1.50 -16.73 -6.51
N LYS A 132 -1.24 -16.35 -7.76
CA LYS A 132 -1.44 -17.21 -8.93
C LYS A 132 -0.59 -18.48 -8.88
N ALA A 133 0.65 -18.38 -8.43
CA ALA A 133 1.54 -19.53 -8.28
C ALA A 133 1.05 -20.52 -7.21
N ALA A 134 0.38 -20.04 -6.16
CA ALA A 134 -0.27 -20.88 -5.17
C ALA A 134 -1.57 -21.53 -5.72
N GLU A 135 -2.40 -20.78 -6.44
CA GLU A 135 -3.60 -21.29 -7.10
C GLU A 135 -3.31 -22.37 -8.14
N GLY A 136 -2.27 -22.17 -8.97
CA GLY A 136 -1.81 -23.17 -9.95
C GLY A 136 -1.36 -24.50 -9.31
N ARG A 137 -1.11 -24.50 -8.00
CA ARG A 137 -0.80 -25.68 -7.19
C ARG A 137 -1.99 -26.19 -6.37
N GLY A 138 -3.20 -25.70 -6.67
CA GLY A 138 -4.43 -26.07 -5.98
C GLY A 138 -4.52 -25.58 -4.53
N ARG A 139 -3.78 -24.53 -4.16
CA ARG A 139 -3.85 -23.95 -2.80
C ARG A 139 -5.02 -22.96 -2.71
N LYS A 140 -5.67 -22.93 -1.54
CA LYS A 140 -6.66 -21.88 -1.23
C LYS A 140 -5.94 -20.54 -1.12
N VAL A 141 -6.41 -19.54 -1.85
CA VAL A 141 -5.89 -18.17 -1.78
C VAL A 141 -6.99 -17.20 -1.42
N ILE A 142 -6.72 -16.39 -0.40
CA ILE A 142 -7.55 -15.27 0.02
C ILE A 142 -6.80 -13.98 -0.34
N ARG A 143 -7.43 -13.11 -1.14
CA ARG A 143 -6.93 -11.80 -1.52
C ARG A 143 -7.72 -10.70 -0.83
N ARG A 144 -7.01 -9.72 -0.29
CA ARG A 144 -7.59 -8.52 0.29
C ARG A 144 -6.93 -7.26 -0.26
N GLN A 145 -7.77 -6.25 -0.43
CA GLN A 145 -7.37 -4.90 -0.76
C GLN A 145 -7.75 -4.00 0.41
N PHE A 146 -6.82 -3.24 0.97
CA PHE A 146 -7.08 -2.34 2.10
C PHE A 146 -7.21 -0.90 1.62
N ALA A 147 -8.36 -0.29 1.91
CA ALA A 147 -8.79 0.97 1.34
C ALA A 147 -9.02 2.10 2.34
N ALA A 148 -8.91 1.80 3.64
CA ALA A 148 -9.13 2.80 4.68
C ALA A 148 -8.10 3.93 4.57
N ARG A 149 -8.48 5.16 4.94
CA ARG A 149 -7.64 6.35 4.75
C ARG A 149 -7.49 7.14 6.04
N SER A 150 -6.34 7.79 6.15
CA SER A 150 -6.12 8.86 7.11
C SER A 150 -6.71 10.17 6.60
N ASP A 151 -7.06 11.08 7.50
CA ASP A 151 -7.31 12.49 7.14
C ASP A 151 -6.01 13.24 6.82
N LEU A 152 -4.84 12.61 7.01
CA LEU A 152 -3.56 13.19 6.64
C LEU A 152 -3.48 13.38 5.10
N PRO A 153 -3.39 14.64 4.60
CA PRO A 153 -3.41 14.90 3.17
C PRO A 153 -2.25 14.24 2.44
N GLY A 154 -2.50 13.73 1.24
CA GLY A 154 -1.45 13.15 0.39
C GLY A 154 -1.08 11.70 0.71
N VAL A 155 -1.61 11.09 1.78
CA VAL A 155 -1.22 9.74 2.23
C VAL A 155 -2.13 8.65 1.67
N GLY A 156 -3.45 8.86 1.68
CA GLY A 156 -4.40 7.82 1.24
C GLY A 156 -4.33 6.57 2.14
N ALA A 157 -4.46 5.39 1.52
CA ALA A 157 -4.32 4.08 2.17
C ALA A 157 -2.88 3.57 1.98
N ALA A 158 -1.95 4.18 2.69
CA ALA A 158 -0.52 4.00 2.49
C ALA A 158 0.00 2.63 2.97
N HIS A 159 1.28 2.37 2.69
CA HIS A 159 1.99 1.21 3.22
C HIS A 159 1.91 1.12 4.74
N CYS A 160 1.75 -0.11 5.26
CA CYS A 160 1.60 -0.44 6.68
C CYS A 160 0.41 0.24 7.39
N PHE A 161 -0.46 0.97 6.68
CA PHE A 161 -1.57 1.65 7.33
C PHE A 161 -2.60 0.70 7.94
N ASP A 162 -2.64 -0.54 7.45
CA ASP A 162 -3.50 -1.62 7.90
C ASP A 162 -3.04 -2.26 9.22
N LEU A 163 -1.78 -2.07 9.64
CA LEU A 163 -1.20 -2.74 10.81
C LEU A 163 -1.92 -2.42 12.14
N PRO A 164 -2.20 -1.16 12.50
CA PRO A 164 -2.88 -0.85 13.77
C PRO A 164 -4.22 -1.57 13.90
N PHE A 165 -4.98 -1.60 12.81
CA PHE A 165 -6.27 -2.26 12.74
C PHE A 165 -6.13 -3.79 12.77
N GLN A 166 -5.11 -4.36 12.14
CA GLN A 166 -4.86 -5.80 12.18
C GLN A 166 -4.53 -6.29 13.60
N PHE A 167 -3.72 -5.55 14.34
CA PHE A 167 -3.28 -5.94 15.68
C PHE A 167 -4.29 -5.61 16.78
N GLY A 168 -5.11 -4.57 16.60
CA GLY A 168 -6.16 -4.25 17.57
C GLY A 168 -5.67 -3.62 18.87
N ASN A 169 -4.52 -2.97 18.82
CA ASN A 169 -3.82 -2.38 19.95
C ASN A 169 -3.67 -0.86 19.80
N PRO A 170 -4.76 -0.08 19.72
CA PRO A 170 -4.71 1.35 19.38
C PRO A 170 -3.80 2.18 20.29
N ALA A 171 -3.63 1.77 21.55
CA ALA A 171 -2.73 2.44 22.50
C ALA A 171 -1.26 2.46 22.03
N ASP A 172 -0.81 1.41 21.32
CA ASP A 172 0.56 1.29 20.82
C ASP A 172 0.81 2.17 19.59
N TRP A 173 -0.25 2.76 19.01
CA TRP A 173 -0.22 3.60 17.82
C TRP A 173 -0.76 5.01 18.08
N HIS A 174 -0.93 5.40 19.34
CA HIS A 174 -1.60 6.65 19.71
C HIS A 174 -0.94 7.92 19.16
N ASP A 175 0.36 7.86 18.84
CA ASP A 175 1.16 8.94 18.28
C ASP A 175 1.41 8.78 16.77
N ALA A 176 0.83 7.76 16.13
CA ALA A 176 0.98 7.51 14.70
C ALA A 176 0.18 8.54 13.89
N PRO A 177 0.82 9.43 13.10
CA PRO A 177 0.11 10.48 12.36
C PRO A 177 -0.91 9.95 11.35
N MET A 178 -0.70 8.72 10.85
CA MET A 178 -1.62 8.07 9.92
C MET A 178 -2.99 7.74 10.54
N LEU A 179 -3.12 7.70 11.87
CA LEU A 179 -4.42 7.54 12.54
C LEU A 179 -5.15 8.86 12.78
N ASN A 180 -4.59 10.01 12.36
CA ASN A 180 -5.28 11.29 12.43
C ASN A 180 -6.65 11.23 11.73
N GLY A 181 -7.69 11.73 12.40
CA GLY A 181 -9.07 11.70 11.93
C GLY A 181 -9.89 10.49 12.36
N TRP A 182 -9.27 9.43 12.89
CA TRP A 182 -10.00 8.23 13.31
C TRP A 182 -10.61 8.40 14.71
N SER A 183 -11.92 8.18 14.81
CA SER A 183 -12.57 7.99 16.11
C SER A 183 -12.26 6.59 16.65
N SER A 184 -12.25 6.43 17.98
CA SER A 184 -12.05 5.11 18.61
C SER A 184 -13.10 4.08 18.15
N GLN A 185 -14.33 4.51 17.89
CA GLN A 185 -15.40 3.64 17.39
C GLN A 185 -15.13 3.17 15.95
N ALA A 186 -14.77 4.09 15.05
CA ALA A 186 -14.45 3.75 13.66
C ALA A 186 -13.21 2.84 13.61
N PHE A 187 -12.20 3.13 14.43
CA PHE A 187 -11.02 2.30 14.56
C PHE A 187 -11.40 0.89 14.97
N GLU A 188 -12.15 0.74 16.06
CA GLU A 188 -12.50 -0.59 16.58
C GLU A 188 -13.37 -1.37 15.60
N ALA A 189 -14.29 -0.72 14.89
CA ALA A 189 -15.12 -1.37 13.88
C ALA A 189 -14.27 -1.98 12.74
N LEU A 190 -13.36 -1.20 12.16
CA LEU A 190 -12.45 -1.68 11.12
C LEU A 190 -11.48 -2.74 11.66
N SER A 191 -10.99 -2.53 12.88
CA SER A 191 -10.07 -3.44 13.53
C SER A 191 -10.71 -4.81 13.82
N GLN A 192 -11.97 -4.84 14.24
CA GLN A 192 -12.76 -6.07 14.37
C GLN A 192 -13.00 -6.75 13.01
N GLU A 193 -13.36 -6.00 11.97
CA GLU A 193 -13.53 -6.55 10.62
C GLU A 193 -12.25 -7.27 10.15
N MET A 194 -11.09 -6.64 10.32
CA MET A 194 -9.80 -7.20 9.89
C MET A 194 -9.38 -8.41 10.71
N ARG A 195 -9.53 -8.36 12.04
CA ARG A 195 -9.22 -9.52 12.89
C ARG A 195 -10.13 -10.69 12.61
N ALA A 196 -11.42 -10.45 12.41
CA ALA A 196 -12.39 -11.48 12.06
C ALA A 196 -12.09 -12.12 10.70
N ASP A 197 -11.73 -11.32 9.69
CA ASP A 197 -11.38 -11.82 8.35
C ASP A 197 -10.11 -12.71 8.37
N LEU A 198 -9.09 -12.33 9.16
CA LEU A 198 -7.90 -13.16 9.34
C LEU A 198 -8.19 -14.41 10.17
N ALA A 199 -8.97 -14.29 11.25
CA ALA A 199 -9.37 -15.44 12.08
C ALA A 199 -10.16 -16.46 11.26
N ALA A 200 -11.08 -16.00 10.41
CA ALA A 200 -11.86 -16.87 9.52
C ALA A 200 -10.95 -17.60 8.50
N PHE A 201 -9.89 -16.96 8.01
CA PHE A 201 -8.87 -17.65 7.20
C PHE A 201 -8.17 -18.76 7.98
N VAL A 202 -7.67 -18.47 9.19
CA VAL A 202 -6.97 -19.42 10.05
C VAL A 202 -7.85 -20.59 10.46
N LEU A 203 -9.12 -20.32 10.80
CA LEU A 203 -10.11 -21.34 11.16
C LEU A 203 -10.69 -22.08 9.96
N ASN A 204 -10.22 -21.78 8.74
CA ASN A 204 -10.74 -22.30 7.48
C ASN A 204 -12.27 -22.14 7.34
N THR A 205 -12.81 -21.05 7.88
CA THR A 205 -14.22 -20.67 7.73
C THR A 205 -14.47 -20.19 6.29
N SER A 206 -15.70 -20.39 5.81
CA SER A 206 -16.10 -19.90 4.49
C SER A 206 -16.06 -18.37 4.46
N GLN A 207 -15.37 -17.81 3.47
CA GLN A 207 -15.27 -16.37 3.27
C GLN A 207 -15.03 -16.05 1.79
N PRO A 208 -15.36 -14.85 1.31
CA PRO A 208 -15.06 -14.43 -0.05
C PRO A 208 -13.57 -14.55 -0.35
N LEU A 209 -13.24 -15.09 -1.53
CA LEU A 209 -11.85 -15.21 -1.98
C LEU A 209 -11.22 -13.84 -2.23
N ASN A 210 -12.00 -12.87 -2.70
CA ASN A 210 -11.58 -11.50 -2.99
C ASN A 210 -12.47 -10.52 -2.23
N ARG A 211 -11.89 -9.53 -1.54
CA ARG A 211 -12.63 -8.48 -0.83
C ARG A 211 -11.78 -7.22 -0.69
N ARG A 212 -12.42 -6.04 -0.81
CA ARG A 212 -11.86 -4.75 -0.39
C ARG A 212 -12.35 -4.45 1.03
N ILE A 213 -11.44 -4.09 1.93
CA ILE A 213 -11.67 -3.82 3.36
C ILE A 213 -11.40 -2.34 3.61
N GLY A 214 -12.17 -1.72 4.51
CA GLY A 214 -11.93 -0.32 4.89
C GLY A 214 -12.42 0.70 3.88
N THR A 215 -13.22 0.29 2.89
CA THR A 215 -14.20 1.22 2.31
C THR A 215 -15.18 1.59 3.41
N PRO A 216 -15.75 2.81 3.44
CA PRO A 216 -16.95 3.01 4.24
C PRO A 216 -17.90 1.86 3.94
N LEU A 217 -18.42 1.19 4.98
CA LEU A 217 -19.75 0.58 4.81
C LEU A 217 -20.60 1.70 4.21
N PRO A 218 -21.46 1.45 3.21
CA PRO A 218 -22.36 2.48 2.71
C PRO A 218 -23.18 2.99 3.90
N THR A 219 -22.67 4.00 4.59
CA THR A 219 -23.40 4.87 5.49
C THR A 219 -24.31 5.60 4.53
N GLU A 220 -25.60 5.36 4.74
CA GLU A 220 -26.71 5.92 4.01
C GLU A 220 -26.38 7.32 3.46
N CYS A 221 -26.64 7.51 2.17
CA CYS A 221 -26.57 8.81 1.51
C CYS A 221 -27.31 9.86 2.35
N HIS A 222 -26.58 10.64 3.15
CA HIS A 222 -27.05 11.95 3.54
C HIS A 222 -26.68 12.91 2.42
N ILE A 223 -27.63 13.05 1.50
CA ILE A 223 -27.73 14.19 0.60
C ILE A 223 -27.85 15.43 1.49
N LEU A 224 -26.89 16.33 1.41
CA LEU A 224 -27.07 17.76 1.65
C LEU A 224 -26.55 18.51 0.42
#